data_AF-A0A9J7L7D8-F1
#
_entry.id   AF-A0A9J7L7D8-F1
#
_cell.length_a   1.000
_cell.length_b   1.000
_cell.length_c   1.000
_cell.angle_alpha   90.00
_cell.angle_beta   90.00
_cell.angle_gamma   90.00
#
_symmetry.space_group_name_H-M   'P 1'
#
loop_
_entity.id
_entity.type
_entity.pdbx_description
1 polymer ?
#
loop_
_entity_poly.entity_id
_entity_poly.type
_entity_poly.pdbx_seq_one_letter_code
_entity_poly.pdbx_strand_id
1 'polypeptide(L)'
;MDAQHTKTGNASPRTGITGLDVFSALFAVVGDIADNFDQTEAQLQEIKDKLEELDQQINQLSSQISNLHAAVEAGNQWVAGVILYGRYEQRLRFLLHYLNARLSVDDNGQFQPDSRAQEWADEVLGLSSDGVEEILFHLHDMMMGTSGLFGGRSLFLIYEARMEAASNRYWNQVHDFLEYVVSLEVSGYAAKRTALHIKGRSSKTADILDVGRERIRQQGAYLDPFVKEWPTGTYGLPMTNTGCPAFADVTWHEGQRFQDQDGASLSSWSSGLHFPSNTYYGGHMIQKFCMKTFSYEGSGNWPRGSYCIFQKWSCPSGFQTGSVYWDDEDNGNDNTVSGSYPDGVYNTNTRIYFCCRSDGNRRTPILLPSRRPFYLFRQSSYGCQEVLNMRVTEEYYLWDDENSYNDDTNWGSHPYDSGDGRNHKLWYCYYQPN
;
A
#
# COMPACT_ATOMS: atom_id res chain seq x y z
N MET A 1 36.95 -6.12 -37.60
CA MET A 1 38.18 -6.60 -36.92
C MET A 1 38.61 -5.50 -35.97
N ASP A 2 37.80 -5.13 -34.96
CA ASP A 2 37.38 -5.93 -33.77
C ASP A 2 38.57 -6.09 -32.81
N ALA A 3 38.51 -5.98 -31.48
CA ALA A 3 37.46 -5.70 -30.49
C ALA A 3 38.18 -5.30 -29.16
N GLN A 4 37.61 -4.68 -28.12
CA GLN A 4 36.26 -4.15 -27.83
C GLN A 4 36.42 -3.09 -26.72
N HIS A 5 35.58 -2.04 -26.66
CA HIS A 5 35.43 -1.20 -25.46
C HIS A 5 34.07 -1.47 -24.81
N THR A 6 34.07 -2.22 -23.71
CA THR A 6 32.89 -2.44 -22.87
C THR A 6 32.52 -1.15 -22.14
N LYS A 7 31.57 -0.39 -22.69
CA LYS A 7 30.86 0.64 -21.93
C LYS A 7 29.98 -0.05 -20.89
N THR A 8 30.32 0.11 -19.62
CA THR A 8 29.38 -0.14 -18.52
C THR A 8 28.19 0.81 -18.68
N GLY A 9 26.99 0.25 -18.77
CA GLY A 9 25.77 1.05 -18.78
C GLY A 9 25.54 1.62 -17.39
N ASN A 10 25.63 2.94 -17.25
CA ASN A 10 25.11 3.62 -16.06
C ASN A 10 23.59 3.48 -16.06
N ALA A 11 23.09 2.47 -15.35
CA ALA A 11 21.71 2.47 -14.89
C ALA A 11 21.57 3.63 -13.91
N SER A 12 20.91 4.71 -14.34
CA SER A 12 20.55 5.80 -13.44
C SER A 12 19.67 5.22 -12.33
N PRO A 13 19.97 5.45 -11.04
CA PRO A 13 19.07 5.03 -9.99
C PRO A 13 17.78 5.81 -10.15
N ARG A 14 16.68 5.13 -10.49
CA ARG A 14 15.34 5.69 -10.27
C ARG A 14 15.23 5.92 -8.77
N THR A 15 15.20 7.17 -8.37
CA THR A 15 14.89 7.59 -7.00
C THR A 15 13.58 6.92 -6.60
N GLY A 16 13.61 6.14 -5.51
CA GLY A 16 12.41 5.48 -5.00
C GLY A 16 11.39 6.54 -4.61
N ILE A 17 10.28 6.57 -5.35
CA ILE A 17 9.08 7.28 -4.93
C ILE A 17 8.36 6.27 -4.05
N THR A 18 8.34 6.49 -2.73
CA THR A 18 7.58 5.60 -1.82
C THR A 18 6.10 5.72 -2.15
N GLY A 19 5.25 4.73 -1.96
CA GLY A 19 3.83 4.85 -2.35
C GLY A 19 3.03 5.85 -1.52
N LEU A 20 3.48 6.24 -0.32
CA LEU A 20 2.93 7.45 0.34
C LEU A 20 3.42 8.73 -0.33
N ASP A 21 4.62 8.76 -0.92
CA ASP A 21 5.01 9.81 -1.87
C ASP A 21 4.27 9.66 -3.21
N VAL A 22 3.88 8.46 -3.66
CA VAL A 22 3.03 8.31 -4.86
C VAL A 22 1.65 8.86 -4.56
N PHE A 23 1.03 8.55 -3.42
CA PHE A 23 -0.26 9.15 -3.06
C PHE A 23 -0.12 10.63 -2.74
N SER A 24 0.83 11.05 -1.91
CA SER A 24 0.96 12.48 -1.57
C SER A 24 1.51 13.31 -2.72
N ALA A 25 2.30 12.78 -3.66
CA ALA A 25 2.72 13.48 -4.88
C ALA A 25 1.72 13.30 -6.03
N LEU A 26 0.87 12.27 -6.08
CA LEU A 26 -0.34 12.32 -6.91
C LEU A 26 -1.22 13.45 -6.39
N PHE A 27 -1.63 13.39 -5.13
CA PHE A 27 -2.45 14.43 -4.51
C PHE A 27 -1.77 15.81 -4.45
N ALA A 28 -0.43 15.93 -4.51
CA ALA A 28 0.26 17.22 -4.54
C ALA A 28 0.69 17.68 -5.93
N VAL A 29 0.92 16.82 -6.93
CA VAL A 29 1.13 17.27 -8.32
C VAL A 29 -0.24 17.56 -8.96
N VAL A 30 -1.20 16.67 -8.76
CA VAL A 30 -2.59 16.88 -9.18
C VAL A 30 -3.27 17.96 -8.30
N GLY A 31 -2.89 18.06 -7.02
CA GLY A 31 -3.27 19.16 -6.13
C GLY A 31 -2.60 20.48 -6.49
N ASP A 32 -1.30 20.52 -6.81
CA ASP A 32 -0.63 21.71 -7.34
C ASP A 32 -1.26 22.14 -8.67
N ILE A 33 -1.73 21.21 -9.51
CA ILE A 33 -2.53 21.58 -10.68
C ILE A 33 -3.86 22.21 -10.22
N ALA A 34 -4.55 21.63 -9.24
CA ALA A 34 -5.80 22.15 -8.68
C ALA A 34 -5.67 23.52 -7.95
N ASP A 35 -4.52 23.78 -7.32
CA ASP A 35 -4.27 24.93 -6.45
C ASP A 35 -3.49 26.05 -7.15
N ASN A 36 -2.67 25.74 -8.17
CA ASN A 36 -2.10 26.76 -9.06
C ASN A 36 -3.15 27.37 -10.02
N PHE A 37 -4.41 26.91 -10.04
CA PHE A 37 -5.49 27.50 -10.84
C PHE A 37 -5.97 28.89 -10.37
N ASP A 38 -5.36 29.49 -9.35
CA ASP A 38 -5.91 30.67 -8.65
C ASP A 38 -5.36 32.05 -9.09
N GLN A 39 -4.64 32.16 -10.22
CA GLN A 39 -4.12 33.46 -10.71
C GLN A 39 -4.46 33.77 -12.18
N THR A 40 -4.05 34.96 -12.64
CA THR A 40 -4.63 35.66 -13.81
C THR A 40 -4.21 35.16 -15.20
N GLU A 41 -5.00 35.56 -16.20
CA GLU A 41 -4.89 35.48 -17.68
C GLU A 41 -3.64 34.84 -18.33
N ALA A 42 -2.42 35.16 -17.88
CA ALA A 42 -1.19 34.47 -18.32
C ALA A 42 -1.19 32.96 -18.03
N GLN A 43 -1.97 32.50 -17.04
CA GLN A 43 -2.09 31.09 -16.68
C GLN A 43 -2.79 30.23 -17.74
N LEU A 44 -3.54 30.79 -18.70
CA LEU A 44 -4.33 29.95 -19.60
C LEU A 44 -3.48 29.06 -20.53
N GLN A 45 -2.28 29.53 -20.89
CA GLN A 45 -1.28 28.73 -21.59
C GLN A 45 -0.62 27.71 -20.65
N GLU A 46 -0.22 28.11 -19.43
CA GLU A 46 0.35 27.20 -18.42
C GLU A 46 -0.60 26.02 -18.10
N ILE A 47 -1.90 26.30 -18.05
CA ILE A 47 -2.97 25.31 -17.88
C ILE A 47 -3.06 24.39 -19.09
N LYS A 48 -2.91 24.93 -20.31
CA LYS A 48 -2.86 24.10 -21.52
C LYS A 48 -1.62 23.20 -21.51
N ASP A 49 -0.45 23.72 -21.13
CA ASP A 49 0.80 22.96 -21.05
C ASP A 49 0.69 21.82 -20.01
N LYS A 50 0.12 22.10 -18.84
CA LYS A 50 -0.20 21.10 -17.81
C LYS A 50 -1.22 20.06 -18.29
N LEU A 51 -2.21 20.44 -19.11
CA LEU A 51 -3.17 19.51 -19.72
C LEU A 51 -2.57 18.70 -20.88
N GLU A 52 -1.52 19.19 -21.52
CA GLU A 52 -0.73 18.43 -22.50
C GLU A 52 0.16 17.40 -21.80
N GLU A 53 0.82 17.78 -20.70
CA GLU A 53 1.57 16.85 -19.85
C GLU A 53 0.67 15.73 -19.30
N LEU A 54 -0.51 16.08 -18.76
CA LEU A 54 -1.49 15.10 -18.29
C LEU A 54 -2.00 14.18 -19.40
N ASP A 55 -2.32 14.69 -20.61
CA ASP A 55 -2.72 13.85 -21.74
C ASP A 55 -1.58 12.89 -22.16
N GLN A 56 -0.33 13.35 -22.18
CA GLN A 56 0.83 12.48 -22.44
C GLN A 56 0.99 11.38 -21.38
N GLN A 57 0.88 11.72 -20.09
CA GLN A 57 0.91 10.75 -18.98
C GLN A 57 -0.25 9.73 -19.09
N ILE A 58 -1.48 10.20 -19.26
CA ILE A 58 -2.68 9.37 -19.47
C ILE A 58 -2.47 8.42 -20.66
N ASN A 59 -1.93 8.89 -21.78
CA ASN A 59 -1.67 8.03 -22.93
C ASN A 59 -0.60 6.96 -22.66
N GLN A 60 0.44 7.27 -21.88
CA GLN A 60 1.45 6.31 -21.44
C GLN A 60 0.84 5.24 -20.51
N LEU A 61 0.18 5.67 -19.44
CA LEU A 61 -0.46 4.82 -18.43
C LEU A 61 -1.54 3.92 -19.04
N SER A 62 -2.38 4.47 -19.94
CA SER A 62 -3.36 3.69 -20.70
C SER A 62 -2.73 2.54 -21.50
N SER A 63 -1.53 2.76 -22.07
CA SER A 63 -0.82 1.71 -22.80
C SER A 63 -0.33 0.58 -21.88
N GLN A 64 0.06 0.89 -20.64
CA GLN A 64 0.43 -0.09 -19.60
C GLN A 64 -0.80 -0.86 -19.09
N ILE A 65 -1.92 -0.16 -18.91
CA ILE A 65 -3.18 -0.68 -18.37
C ILE A 65 -4.04 -1.38 -19.44
N SER A 66 -3.76 -1.22 -20.73
CA SER A 66 -4.49 -1.80 -21.88
C SER A 66 -4.90 -3.28 -21.71
N ASN A 67 -4.03 -4.10 -21.09
CA ASN A 67 -4.31 -5.51 -20.79
C ASN A 67 -5.51 -5.73 -19.84
N LEU A 68 -5.87 -4.72 -19.04
CA LEU A 68 -7.01 -4.75 -18.14
C LEU A 68 -8.33 -4.86 -18.90
N HIS A 69 -8.57 -4.02 -19.91
CA HIS A 69 -9.85 -4.06 -20.65
C HIS A 69 -10.11 -5.46 -21.21
N ALA A 70 -9.10 -6.04 -21.87
CA ALA A 70 -9.15 -7.42 -22.35
C ALA A 70 -9.40 -8.45 -21.23
N ALA A 71 -8.75 -8.28 -20.07
CA ALA A 71 -8.96 -9.16 -18.92
C ALA A 71 -10.37 -9.03 -18.32
N VAL A 72 -10.95 -7.83 -18.22
CA VAL A 72 -12.29 -7.66 -17.63
C VAL A 72 -13.39 -8.08 -18.59
N GLU A 73 -13.24 -7.85 -19.90
CA GLU A 73 -14.14 -8.40 -20.94
C GLU A 73 -14.18 -9.94 -20.92
N ALA A 74 -13.06 -10.61 -20.65
CA ALA A 74 -13.02 -12.07 -20.51
C ALA A 74 -13.82 -12.61 -19.30
N GLY A 75 -14.20 -11.75 -18.36
CA GLY A 75 -15.04 -12.10 -17.20
C GLY A 75 -16.47 -11.59 -17.34
N ASN A 76 -17.34 -12.40 -17.96
CA ASN A 76 -18.75 -12.08 -18.31
C ASN A 76 -19.60 -11.35 -17.24
N GLN A 77 -19.25 -11.43 -15.96
CA GLN A 77 -20.04 -10.89 -14.85
C GLN A 77 -20.16 -9.35 -14.85
N TRP A 78 -19.17 -8.61 -15.39
CA TRP A 78 -19.09 -7.15 -15.25
C TRP A 78 -19.03 -6.34 -16.56
N VAL A 79 -19.29 -7.00 -17.70
CA VAL A 79 -19.14 -6.42 -19.06
C VAL A 79 -19.83 -5.05 -19.21
N ALA A 80 -21.05 -4.88 -18.68
CA ALA A 80 -21.77 -3.61 -18.76
C ALA A 80 -21.03 -2.44 -18.05
N GLY A 81 -20.42 -2.70 -16.89
CA GLY A 81 -19.64 -1.68 -16.16
C GLY A 81 -18.35 -1.31 -16.88
N VAL A 82 -17.70 -2.30 -17.52
CA VAL A 82 -16.48 -2.10 -18.32
C VAL A 82 -16.76 -1.28 -19.58
N ILE A 83 -17.85 -1.58 -20.29
CA ILE A 83 -18.27 -0.81 -21.48
C ILE A 83 -18.57 0.65 -21.11
N LEU A 84 -19.19 0.90 -19.96
CA LEU A 84 -19.45 2.26 -19.48
C LEU A 84 -18.14 2.97 -19.09
N TYR A 85 -17.30 2.34 -18.27
CA TYR A 85 -15.98 2.89 -17.91
C TYR A 85 -15.14 3.24 -19.15
N GLY A 86 -15.00 2.29 -20.09
CA GLY A 86 -14.22 2.49 -21.32
C GLY A 86 -14.80 3.59 -22.22
N ARG A 87 -16.13 3.76 -22.26
CA ARG A 87 -16.77 4.90 -22.95
C ARG A 87 -16.41 6.23 -22.29
N TYR A 88 -16.55 6.33 -20.99
CA TYR A 88 -16.26 7.54 -20.21
C TYR A 88 -14.78 7.94 -20.34
N GLU A 89 -13.88 6.96 -20.26
CA GLU A 89 -12.44 7.13 -20.52
C GLU A 89 -12.18 7.66 -21.94
N GLN A 90 -12.68 6.98 -22.98
CA GLN A 90 -12.47 7.37 -24.37
C GLN A 90 -13.01 8.77 -24.67
N ARG A 91 -14.18 9.11 -24.15
CA ARG A 91 -14.82 10.41 -24.35
C ARG A 91 -14.02 11.53 -23.71
N LEU A 92 -13.53 11.35 -22.47
CA LEU A 92 -12.75 12.39 -21.81
C LEU A 92 -11.37 12.57 -22.46
N ARG A 93 -10.69 11.47 -22.79
CA ARG A 93 -9.42 11.50 -23.55
C ARG A 93 -9.58 12.18 -24.92
N PHE A 94 -10.67 11.92 -25.63
CA PHE A 94 -10.96 12.63 -26.89
C PHE A 94 -11.08 14.14 -26.69
N LEU A 95 -11.75 14.61 -25.64
CA LEU A 95 -11.91 16.04 -25.36
C LEU A 95 -10.57 16.69 -24.98
N LEU A 96 -9.73 16.02 -24.20
CA LEU A 96 -8.38 16.49 -23.83
C LEU A 96 -7.45 16.56 -25.05
N HIS A 97 -7.35 15.47 -25.81
CA HIS A 97 -6.58 15.44 -27.05
C HIS A 97 -7.09 16.47 -28.07
N TYR A 98 -8.41 16.73 -28.16
CA TYR A 98 -8.94 17.80 -29.02
C TYR A 98 -8.44 19.17 -28.57
N LEU A 99 -8.54 19.50 -27.27
CA LEU A 99 -8.03 20.76 -26.72
C LEU A 99 -6.56 20.96 -27.08
N ASN A 100 -5.73 19.94 -26.86
CA ASN A 100 -4.28 20.01 -27.07
C ASN A 100 -3.93 20.13 -28.56
N ALA A 101 -4.51 19.27 -29.41
CA ALA A 101 -4.14 19.13 -30.82
C ALA A 101 -4.88 20.06 -31.80
N ARG A 102 -6.00 20.69 -31.38
CA ARG A 102 -6.86 21.51 -32.28
C ARG A 102 -7.01 22.97 -31.86
N LEU A 103 -6.66 23.34 -30.64
CA LEU A 103 -6.77 24.70 -30.12
C LEU A 103 -5.39 25.21 -29.67
N SER A 104 -5.14 26.51 -29.84
CA SER A 104 -3.94 27.21 -29.36
C SER A 104 -4.34 28.47 -28.61
N VAL A 105 -3.64 28.83 -27.54
CA VAL A 105 -3.83 30.15 -26.92
C VAL A 105 -3.05 31.18 -27.74
N ASP A 106 -3.64 32.34 -28.03
CA ASP A 106 -2.98 33.47 -28.67
C ASP A 106 -2.34 34.44 -27.66
N ASP A 107 -1.63 35.46 -28.16
CA ASP A 107 -0.95 36.47 -27.33
C ASP A 107 -1.89 37.26 -26.40
N ASN A 108 -3.21 37.20 -26.61
CA ASN A 108 -4.23 37.84 -25.78
C ASN A 108 -4.88 36.87 -24.78
N GLY A 109 -4.37 35.65 -24.65
CA GLY A 109 -4.95 34.62 -23.78
C GLY A 109 -6.23 33.99 -24.33
N GLN A 110 -6.53 34.11 -25.62
CA GLN A 110 -7.75 33.53 -26.22
C GLN A 110 -7.48 32.22 -26.95
N PHE A 111 -8.37 31.24 -26.80
CA PHE A 111 -8.28 29.98 -27.54
C PHE A 111 -8.70 30.18 -29.00
N GLN A 112 -7.81 29.83 -29.92
CA GLN A 112 -8.01 29.92 -31.36
C GLN A 112 -8.05 28.53 -32.03
N PRO A 113 -8.88 28.35 -33.07
CA PRO A 113 -9.90 29.27 -33.54
C PRO A 113 -11.10 29.35 -32.57
N ASP A 114 -11.56 30.56 -32.23
CA ASP A 114 -12.65 30.76 -31.26
C ASP A 114 -13.88 29.88 -31.55
N SER A 115 -14.32 29.76 -32.81
CA SER A 115 -15.48 28.91 -33.14
C SER A 115 -15.34 27.46 -32.66
N ARG A 116 -14.14 26.87 -32.78
CA ARG A 116 -13.86 25.51 -32.27
C ARG A 116 -13.69 25.48 -30.77
N ALA A 117 -13.17 26.55 -30.17
CA ALA A 117 -13.09 26.68 -28.72
C ALA A 117 -14.51 26.72 -28.11
N GLN A 118 -15.43 27.48 -28.71
CA GLN A 118 -16.84 27.54 -28.32
C GLN A 118 -17.54 26.18 -28.47
N GLU A 119 -17.38 25.51 -29.63
CA GLU A 119 -17.91 24.15 -29.86
C GLU A 119 -17.39 23.15 -28.81
N TRP A 120 -16.08 23.11 -28.58
CA TRP A 120 -15.45 22.25 -27.56
C TRP A 120 -15.96 22.56 -26.15
N ALA A 121 -16.12 23.84 -25.81
CA ALA A 121 -16.61 24.25 -24.51
C ALA A 121 -18.09 23.89 -24.29
N ASP A 122 -18.91 23.91 -25.33
CA ASP A 122 -20.32 23.45 -25.26
C ASP A 122 -20.41 21.92 -25.12
N GLU A 123 -19.54 21.15 -25.78
CA GLU A 123 -19.43 19.70 -25.59
C GLU A 123 -18.97 19.33 -24.17
N VAL A 124 -18.00 20.06 -23.61
CA VAL A 124 -17.49 19.83 -22.23
C VAL A 124 -18.55 20.16 -21.17
N LEU A 125 -19.29 21.26 -21.36
CA LEU A 125 -20.31 21.74 -20.42
C LEU A 125 -21.71 21.16 -20.68
N GLY A 126 -21.83 20.19 -21.60
CA GLY A 126 -23.07 19.50 -21.90
C GLY A 126 -23.68 18.80 -20.68
N LEU A 127 -25.02 18.74 -20.66
CA LEU A 127 -25.81 18.04 -19.63
C LEU A 127 -26.35 16.67 -20.13
N SER A 128 -25.69 16.09 -21.13
CA SER A 128 -25.94 14.74 -21.63
C SER A 128 -24.95 13.75 -21.01
N SER A 129 -25.20 12.45 -21.21
CA SER A 129 -24.32 11.35 -20.78
C SER A 129 -22.88 11.39 -21.31
N ASP A 130 -22.62 12.26 -22.30
CA ASP A 130 -21.31 12.44 -22.92
C ASP A 130 -20.66 13.79 -22.51
N GLY A 131 -21.30 14.54 -21.59
CA GLY A 131 -20.79 15.75 -20.97
C GLY A 131 -19.92 15.45 -19.74
N VAL A 132 -18.95 16.33 -19.46
CA VAL A 132 -17.86 16.00 -18.52
C VAL A 132 -18.31 15.90 -17.06
N GLU A 133 -19.39 16.57 -16.64
CA GLU A 133 -19.91 16.37 -15.27
C GLU A 133 -20.44 14.96 -15.03
N GLU A 134 -21.20 14.39 -15.96
CA GLU A 134 -21.80 13.05 -15.81
C GLU A 134 -20.73 11.96 -15.88
N ILE A 135 -19.73 12.15 -16.76
CA ILE A 135 -18.50 11.33 -16.84
C ILE A 135 -17.78 11.30 -15.49
N LEU A 136 -17.48 12.47 -14.90
CA LEU A 136 -16.75 12.57 -13.64
C LEU A 136 -17.54 12.06 -12.44
N PHE A 137 -18.87 12.22 -12.47
CA PHE A 137 -19.74 11.63 -11.46
C PHE A 137 -19.69 10.10 -11.51
N HIS A 138 -19.79 9.51 -12.70
CA HIS A 138 -19.79 8.04 -12.84
C HIS A 138 -18.41 7.40 -12.62
N LEU A 139 -17.31 8.01 -13.09
CA LEU A 139 -15.97 7.53 -12.77
C LEU A 139 -15.75 7.49 -11.25
N HIS A 140 -16.16 8.55 -10.55
CA HIS A 140 -16.06 8.62 -9.10
C HIS A 140 -16.87 7.52 -8.42
N ASP A 141 -18.15 7.37 -8.79
CA ASP A 141 -19.02 6.34 -8.23
C ASP A 141 -18.58 4.90 -8.57
N MET A 142 -17.89 4.69 -9.70
CA MET A 142 -17.25 3.41 -10.02
C MET A 142 -16.05 3.16 -9.09
N MET A 143 -15.21 4.17 -8.84
CA MET A 143 -14.06 4.06 -7.95
C MET A 143 -14.45 3.85 -6.48
N MET A 144 -15.51 4.50 -6.02
CA MET A 144 -16.06 4.34 -4.66
C MET A 144 -16.89 3.05 -4.50
N GLY A 145 -17.31 2.42 -5.59
CA GLY A 145 -18.21 1.25 -5.58
C GLY A 145 -19.69 1.59 -5.35
N THR A 146 -20.04 2.87 -5.34
CA THR A 146 -21.40 3.42 -5.13
C THR A 146 -22.26 3.42 -6.39
N SER A 147 -21.67 3.28 -7.58
CA SER A 147 -22.36 3.30 -8.89
C SER A 147 -23.48 2.26 -9.10
N GLY A 148 -23.59 1.23 -8.26
CA GLY A 148 -24.49 0.09 -8.48
C GLY A 148 -24.08 -0.86 -9.61
N LEU A 149 -23.14 -0.44 -10.47
CA LEU A 149 -22.37 -1.31 -11.35
C LEU A 149 -21.46 -2.22 -10.50
N PHE A 150 -20.79 -3.17 -11.16
CA PHE A 150 -19.79 -4.02 -10.48
C PHE A 150 -20.31 -4.82 -9.27
N GLY A 151 -21.64 -4.93 -9.14
CA GLY A 151 -22.31 -5.56 -7.99
C GLY A 151 -22.17 -4.76 -6.70
N GLY A 152 -22.03 -3.44 -6.79
CA GLY A 152 -21.73 -2.57 -5.65
C GLY A 152 -20.27 -2.70 -5.16
N ARG A 153 -19.35 -3.14 -6.04
CA ARG A 153 -17.91 -3.17 -5.75
C ARG A 153 -17.22 -2.01 -6.43
N SER A 154 -16.18 -1.51 -5.78
CA SER A 154 -15.26 -0.56 -6.40
C SER A 154 -14.57 -1.17 -7.62
N LEU A 155 -14.44 -0.37 -8.69
CA LEU A 155 -13.66 -0.69 -9.88
C LEU A 155 -12.20 -0.99 -9.51
N PHE A 156 -11.62 -0.23 -8.57
CA PHE A 156 -10.28 -0.50 -8.04
C PHE A 156 -10.20 -1.89 -7.40
N LEU A 157 -11.18 -2.30 -6.59
CA LEU A 157 -11.15 -3.64 -5.98
C LEU A 157 -11.35 -4.77 -6.99
N ILE A 158 -12.04 -4.52 -8.11
CA ILE A 158 -12.11 -5.47 -9.23
C ILE A 158 -10.78 -5.54 -9.98
N TYR A 159 -10.12 -4.41 -10.17
CA TYR A 159 -8.80 -4.31 -10.79
C TYR A 159 -7.75 -5.05 -9.95
N GLU A 160 -7.65 -4.71 -8.66
CA GLU A 160 -6.74 -5.29 -7.69
C GLU A 160 -6.92 -6.81 -7.55
N ALA A 161 -8.16 -7.31 -7.44
CA ALA A 161 -8.45 -8.73 -7.27
C ALA A 161 -8.04 -9.63 -8.46
N ARG A 162 -7.63 -9.03 -9.59
CA ARG A 162 -7.09 -9.74 -10.77
C ARG A 162 -5.57 -9.87 -10.74
N MET A 163 -4.91 -9.17 -9.82
CA MET A 163 -3.47 -9.24 -9.65
C MET A 163 -3.08 -10.25 -8.60
N GLU A 164 -1.95 -10.91 -8.82
CA GLU A 164 -1.32 -11.68 -7.77
C GLU A 164 -0.65 -10.73 -6.77
N ALA A 165 -1.22 -10.60 -5.57
CA ALA A 165 -0.60 -9.89 -4.43
C ALA A 165 0.75 -10.47 -3.98
N ALA A 166 1.21 -11.57 -4.61
CA ALA A 166 2.54 -12.15 -4.47
C ALA A 166 3.56 -11.59 -5.49
N SER A 167 3.14 -10.80 -6.47
CA SER A 167 3.99 -10.30 -7.55
C SER A 167 4.71 -9.02 -7.14
N ASN A 168 6.00 -8.93 -7.44
CA ASN A 168 6.77 -7.69 -7.32
C ASN A 168 6.29 -6.57 -8.28
N ARG A 169 5.39 -6.88 -9.22
CA ARG A 169 4.72 -5.89 -10.07
C ARG A 169 3.40 -5.37 -9.52
N TYR A 170 2.82 -6.05 -8.54
CA TYR A 170 1.47 -5.74 -8.01
C TYR A 170 1.34 -4.26 -7.62
N TRP A 171 2.27 -3.76 -6.81
CA TRP A 171 2.20 -2.39 -6.27
C TRP A 171 2.39 -1.36 -7.38
N ASN A 172 3.37 -1.54 -8.26
CA ASN A 172 3.52 -0.70 -9.45
C ASN A 172 2.25 -0.67 -10.30
N GLN A 173 1.59 -1.82 -10.54
CA GLN A 173 0.36 -1.87 -11.34
C GLN A 173 -0.86 -1.26 -10.62
N VAL A 174 -0.92 -1.37 -9.29
CA VAL A 174 -1.91 -0.70 -8.43
C VAL A 174 -1.74 0.82 -8.50
N HIS A 175 -0.50 1.31 -8.37
CA HIS A 175 -0.17 2.73 -8.48
C HIS A 175 -0.45 3.26 -9.89
N ASP A 176 0.05 2.62 -10.95
CA ASP A 176 -0.18 2.99 -12.37
C ASP A 176 -1.69 3.24 -12.63
N PHE A 177 -2.57 2.38 -12.12
CA PHE A 177 -4.03 2.50 -12.32
C PHE A 177 -4.68 3.63 -11.52
N LEU A 178 -4.26 3.84 -10.28
CA LEU A 178 -4.81 4.90 -9.45
C LEU A 178 -4.32 6.27 -9.91
N GLU A 179 -3.05 6.37 -10.32
CA GLU A 179 -2.50 7.50 -11.06
C GLU A 179 -3.30 7.77 -12.34
N TYR A 180 -3.58 6.74 -13.14
CA TYR A 180 -4.36 6.87 -14.38
C TYR A 180 -5.76 7.46 -14.15
N VAL A 181 -6.55 6.89 -13.23
CA VAL A 181 -7.94 7.30 -13.03
C VAL A 181 -8.01 8.69 -12.37
N VAL A 182 -7.16 8.99 -11.40
CA VAL A 182 -7.14 10.32 -10.74
C VAL A 182 -6.69 11.40 -11.72
N SER A 183 -5.67 11.15 -12.55
CA SER A 183 -5.23 12.08 -13.60
C SER A 183 -6.33 12.34 -14.63
N LEU A 184 -7.06 11.28 -15.03
CA LEU A 184 -8.22 11.38 -15.92
C LEU A 184 -9.32 12.27 -15.31
N GLU A 185 -9.68 12.05 -14.05
CA GLU A 185 -10.74 12.83 -13.38
C GLU A 185 -10.35 14.31 -13.20
N VAL A 186 -9.14 14.61 -12.75
CA VAL A 186 -8.72 16.01 -12.57
C VAL A 186 -8.50 16.73 -13.89
N SER A 187 -8.04 16.03 -14.93
CA SER A 187 -8.06 16.57 -16.31
C SER A 187 -9.47 16.98 -16.74
N GLY A 188 -10.50 16.24 -16.32
CA GLY A 188 -11.90 16.60 -16.57
C GLY A 188 -12.37 17.84 -15.82
N TYR A 189 -12.05 18.00 -14.52
CA TYR A 189 -12.38 19.23 -13.79
C TYR A 189 -11.66 20.46 -14.38
N ALA A 190 -10.39 20.28 -14.78
CA ALA A 190 -9.62 21.29 -15.49
C ALA A 190 -10.26 21.65 -16.86
N ALA A 191 -10.66 20.65 -17.66
CA ALA A 191 -11.37 20.88 -18.92
C ALA A 191 -12.67 21.69 -18.70
N LYS A 192 -13.46 21.37 -17.66
CA LYS A 192 -14.66 22.14 -17.29
C LYS A 192 -14.35 23.58 -16.90
N ARG A 193 -13.26 23.83 -16.15
CA ARG A 193 -12.79 25.20 -15.83
C ARG A 193 -12.43 25.97 -17.11
N THR A 194 -11.66 25.35 -18.00
CA THR A 194 -11.26 25.93 -19.30
C THR A 194 -12.47 26.22 -20.18
N ALA A 195 -13.44 25.33 -20.24
CA ALA A 195 -14.69 25.54 -20.97
C ALA A 195 -15.51 26.69 -20.37
N LEU A 196 -15.64 26.78 -19.03
CA LEU A 196 -16.28 27.94 -18.39
C LEU A 196 -15.60 29.26 -18.76
N HIS A 197 -14.27 29.29 -18.82
CA HIS A 197 -13.51 30.47 -19.22
C HIS A 197 -13.84 30.88 -20.66
N ILE A 198 -13.82 29.92 -21.61
CA ILE A 198 -14.18 30.15 -23.02
C ILE A 198 -15.62 30.68 -23.17
N LYS A 199 -16.57 30.20 -22.35
CA LYS A 199 -17.96 30.71 -22.34
C LYS A 199 -18.14 32.02 -21.55
N GLY A 200 -17.06 32.66 -21.07
CA GLY A 200 -17.14 33.90 -20.26
C GLY A 200 -17.79 33.73 -18.88
N ARG A 201 -17.77 32.51 -18.34
CA ARG A 201 -18.44 32.09 -17.09
C ARG A 201 -17.45 31.83 -15.95
N SER A 202 -16.32 32.54 -15.94
CA SER A 202 -15.21 32.35 -14.98
C SER A 202 -15.63 32.48 -13.50
N SER A 203 -16.74 33.16 -13.19
CA SER A 203 -17.28 33.24 -11.82
C SER A 203 -17.80 31.91 -11.25
N LYS A 204 -17.92 30.85 -12.07
CA LYS A 204 -18.38 29.51 -11.66
C LYS A 204 -17.26 28.47 -11.54
N THR A 205 -15.99 28.88 -11.68
CA THR A 205 -14.87 27.93 -11.70
C THR A 205 -14.57 27.38 -10.30
N ALA A 206 -14.58 28.23 -9.27
CA ALA A 206 -14.36 27.85 -7.88
C ALA A 206 -15.29 26.70 -7.44
N ASP A 207 -16.60 26.87 -7.62
CA ASP A 207 -17.62 25.85 -7.28
C ASP A 207 -17.30 24.46 -7.89
N ILE A 208 -16.81 24.42 -9.13
CA ILE A 208 -16.47 23.16 -9.83
C ILE A 208 -15.17 22.56 -9.28
N LEU A 209 -14.17 23.38 -8.97
CA LEU A 209 -12.92 22.91 -8.37
C LEU A 209 -13.13 22.40 -6.95
N ASP A 210 -13.99 23.03 -6.16
CA ASP A 210 -14.34 22.55 -4.81
C ASP A 210 -15.04 21.18 -4.83
N VAL A 211 -15.99 20.97 -5.74
CA VAL A 211 -16.61 19.66 -5.96
C VAL A 211 -15.57 18.61 -6.39
N GLY A 212 -14.63 18.98 -7.27
CA GLY A 212 -13.54 18.11 -7.69
C GLY A 212 -12.62 17.72 -6.54
N ARG A 213 -12.10 18.72 -5.80
CA ARG A 213 -11.23 18.50 -4.62
C ARG A 213 -11.89 17.58 -3.60
N GLU A 214 -13.15 17.82 -3.24
CA GLU A 214 -13.84 17.01 -2.25
C GLU A 214 -14.08 15.56 -2.73
N ARG A 215 -14.45 15.34 -4.00
CA ARG A 215 -14.60 13.99 -4.56
C ARG A 215 -13.28 13.22 -4.61
N ILE A 216 -12.19 13.87 -5.05
CA ILE A 216 -10.85 13.25 -5.10
C ILE A 216 -10.34 12.95 -3.68
N ARG A 217 -10.57 13.86 -2.72
CA ARG A 217 -10.28 13.62 -1.28
C ARG A 217 -11.08 12.44 -0.71
N GLN A 218 -12.36 12.30 -1.07
CA GLN A 218 -13.20 11.17 -0.65
C GLN A 218 -12.70 9.83 -1.21
N GLN A 219 -12.27 9.78 -2.48
CA GLN A 219 -11.62 8.59 -3.04
C GLN A 219 -10.32 8.26 -2.31
N GLY A 220 -9.45 9.24 -2.05
CA GLY A 220 -8.22 9.01 -1.29
C GLY A 220 -8.51 8.37 0.06
N ALA A 221 -9.46 8.89 0.82
CA ALA A 221 -9.87 8.35 2.11
C ALA A 221 -10.51 6.94 2.03
N TYR A 222 -11.19 6.62 0.93
CA TYR A 222 -11.73 5.28 0.68
C TYR A 222 -10.66 4.26 0.27
N LEU A 223 -9.68 4.69 -0.53
CA LEU A 223 -8.62 3.84 -1.09
C LEU A 223 -7.47 3.60 -0.11
N ASP A 224 -7.19 4.56 0.78
CA ASP A 224 -6.08 4.55 1.78
C ASP A 224 -5.84 3.18 2.45
N PRO A 225 -6.85 2.42 2.92
CA PRO A 225 -6.61 1.13 3.57
C PRO A 225 -6.13 0.02 2.62
N PHE A 226 -6.42 0.12 1.33
CA PHE A 226 -6.02 -0.87 0.33
C PHE A 226 -4.65 -0.56 -0.26
N VAL A 227 -4.32 0.72 -0.36
CA VAL A 227 -3.03 1.21 -0.88
C VAL A 227 -1.99 1.42 0.23
N LYS A 228 -2.35 1.13 1.48
CA LYS A 228 -1.46 1.32 2.62
C LYS A 228 -0.21 0.47 2.49
N GLU A 229 0.93 1.13 2.61
CA GLU A 229 2.25 0.53 2.65
C GLU A 229 2.72 0.17 4.06
N TRP A 230 3.71 -0.72 4.11
CA TRP A 230 4.44 -1.02 5.34
C TRP A 230 5.31 0.18 5.76
N PRO A 231 5.46 0.47 7.05
CA PRO A 231 6.29 1.59 7.49
C PRO A 231 7.79 1.43 7.21
N THR A 232 8.49 2.56 7.15
CA THR A 232 9.95 2.64 6.93
C THR A 232 10.77 1.99 8.06
N GLY A 233 12.06 1.81 7.81
CA GLY A 233 12.99 1.16 8.74
C GLY A 233 13.10 -0.35 8.50
N THR A 234 13.90 -1.03 9.33
CA THR A 234 14.19 -2.47 9.22
C THR A 234 13.63 -3.23 10.41
N TYR A 235 13.01 -4.39 10.15
CA TYR A 235 12.34 -5.20 11.16
C TYR A 235 12.00 -6.59 10.60
N GLY A 236 11.49 -7.47 11.47
CA GLY A 236 10.90 -8.73 11.06
C GLY A 236 9.50 -8.96 11.64
N LEU A 237 8.71 -9.77 10.95
CA LEU A 237 7.43 -10.29 11.42
C LEU A 237 7.45 -11.84 11.41
N PRO A 238 6.71 -12.51 12.31
CA PRO A 238 6.49 -13.96 12.19
C PRO A 238 5.77 -14.29 10.87
N MET A 239 6.24 -15.33 10.19
CA MET A 239 5.59 -15.82 8.97
C MET A 239 4.27 -16.51 9.31
N THR A 240 3.26 -16.34 8.47
CA THR A 240 1.96 -17.02 8.61
C THR A 240 1.92 -18.34 7.83
N ASN A 241 0.90 -19.16 8.07
CA ASN A 241 0.57 -20.30 7.22
C ASN A 241 0.25 -19.94 5.76
N THR A 242 0.02 -18.66 5.45
CA THR A 242 -0.11 -18.12 4.08
C THR A 242 1.18 -17.51 3.52
N GLY A 243 2.31 -17.66 4.24
CA GLY A 243 3.60 -17.07 3.91
C GLY A 243 3.78 -15.68 4.51
N CYS A 244 4.60 -14.85 3.85
CA CYS A 244 4.83 -13.47 4.27
C CYS A 244 3.64 -12.53 3.98
N PRO A 245 3.56 -11.40 4.70
CA PRO A 245 2.53 -10.39 4.49
C PRO A 245 2.53 -9.82 3.06
N ALA A 246 1.56 -8.96 2.75
CA ALA A 246 1.55 -8.22 1.49
C ALA A 246 2.87 -7.46 1.31
N PHE A 247 3.37 -7.38 0.08
CA PHE A 247 4.64 -6.68 -0.21
C PHE A 247 4.55 -5.19 0.19
N ALA A 248 3.49 -4.47 -0.20
CA ALA A 248 3.17 -3.09 0.21
C ALA A 248 4.41 -2.16 0.23
N ASP A 249 5.09 -2.15 -0.93
CA ASP A 249 6.39 -1.51 -1.24
C ASP A 249 7.60 -1.95 -0.38
N VAL A 250 7.62 -3.20 0.07
CA VAL A 250 8.79 -3.79 0.75
C VAL A 250 9.12 -5.16 0.20
N THR A 251 10.41 -5.52 0.24
CA THR A 251 10.89 -6.86 -0.10
C THR A 251 10.99 -7.70 1.17
N TRP A 252 10.15 -8.73 1.28
CA TRP A 252 10.24 -9.71 2.36
C TRP A 252 11.33 -10.74 2.08
N HIS A 253 12.38 -10.75 2.90
CA HIS A 253 13.39 -11.80 2.91
C HIS A 253 13.03 -12.88 3.92
N GLU A 254 12.83 -14.10 3.44
CA GLU A 254 12.48 -15.24 4.30
C GLU A 254 13.69 -15.80 5.03
N GLY A 255 13.43 -16.40 6.19
CA GLY A 255 14.36 -17.23 6.92
C GLY A 255 13.67 -18.02 8.02
N GLN A 256 14.44 -18.82 8.74
CA GLN A 256 13.92 -19.67 9.81
C GLN A 256 14.98 -19.98 10.87
N ARG A 257 14.52 -20.24 12.09
CA ARG A 257 15.25 -20.90 13.17
C ARG A 257 14.61 -22.26 13.45
N PHE A 258 15.42 -23.30 13.60
CA PHE A 258 15.08 -24.49 14.37
C PHE A 258 15.61 -24.28 15.79
N GLN A 259 14.73 -24.39 16.78
CA GLN A 259 15.07 -24.29 18.21
C GLN A 259 14.89 -25.65 18.86
N ASP A 260 15.99 -26.18 19.37
CA ASP A 260 16.04 -27.43 20.11
C ASP A 260 15.51 -27.22 21.54
N GLN A 261 14.69 -28.14 22.04
CA GLN A 261 13.98 -28.02 23.33
C GLN A 261 14.11 -29.35 24.08
N ASP A 262 14.41 -29.29 25.38
CA ASP A 262 14.59 -30.46 26.27
C ASP A 262 13.29 -31.24 26.46
N GLY A 263 12.97 -32.09 25.49
CA GLY A 263 11.81 -32.97 25.51
C GLY A 263 10.48 -32.26 25.23
N ALA A 264 9.73 -32.75 24.25
CA ALA A 264 8.46 -32.21 23.77
C ALA A 264 7.26 -32.25 24.76
N SER A 265 7.49 -32.33 26.07
CA SER A 265 6.50 -32.87 27.01
C SER A 265 5.51 -31.85 27.56
N LEU A 266 5.90 -30.57 27.70
CA LEU A 266 5.04 -29.48 28.17
C LEU A 266 4.86 -28.33 27.16
N SER A 267 5.64 -28.29 26.07
CA SER A 267 5.50 -27.25 25.02
C SER A 267 4.07 -27.24 24.47
N SER A 268 3.43 -26.08 24.43
CA SER A 268 2.00 -26.00 24.09
C SER A 268 1.62 -24.73 23.35
N TRP A 269 0.54 -24.78 22.58
CA TRP A 269 0.11 -23.66 21.76
C TRP A 269 -1.40 -23.56 21.62
N SER A 270 -1.87 -22.39 21.19
CA SER A 270 -3.29 -22.16 20.88
C SER A 270 -3.77 -23.09 19.76
N SER A 271 -4.93 -23.72 19.95
CA SER A 271 -5.56 -24.51 18.89
C SER A 271 -5.84 -23.65 17.66
N GLY A 272 -5.45 -24.12 16.47
CA GLY A 272 -5.59 -23.37 15.22
C GLY A 272 -4.53 -22.29 14.98
N LEU A 273 -3.39 -22.34 15.68
CA LEU A 273 -2.24 -21.44 15.45
C LEU A 273 -1.88 -21.32 13.96
N HIS A 274 -1.89 -20.10 13.41
CA HIS A 274 -1.70 -19.84 11.98
C HIS A 274 -0.20 -19.75 11.57
N PHE A 275 0.66 -20.59 12.16
CA PHE A 275 2.06 -20.76 11.74
C PHE A 275 2.17 -21.74 10.55
N PRO A 276 3.27 -21.68 9.77
CA PRO A 276 3.55 -22.64 8.70
C PRO A 276 3.44 -24.11 9.16
N SER A 277 2.95 -24.98 8.28
CA SER A 277 2.63 -26.38 8.62
C SER A 277 3.84 -27.22 9.07
N ASN A 278 5.06 -26.74 8.83
CA ASN A 278 6.30 -27.38 9.27
C ASN A 278 6.95 -26.69 10.49
N THR A 279 6.23 -25.84 11.22
CA THR A 279 6.72 -25.21 12.46
C THR A 279 6.87 -26.20 13.61
N TYR A 280 6.30 -27.41 13.50
CA TYR A 280 6.48 -28.48 14.48
C TYR A 280 7.13 -29.70 13.85
N TYR A 281 8.27 -30.11 14.40
CA TYR A 281 8.99 -31.29 13.96
C TYR A 281 9.68 -31.96 15.15
N GLY A 282 9.41 -33.25 15.39
CA GLY A 282 10.07 -34.05 16.43
C GLY A 282 9.76 -33.68 17.90
N GLY A 283 9.20 -32.51 18.16
CA GLY A 283 9.12 -31.89 19.49
C GLY A 283 9.62 -30.45 19.51
N HIS A 284 10.47 -30.14 18.55
CA HIS A 284 11.20 -28.89 18.38
C HIS A 284 10.37 -27.88 17.57
N MET A 285 10.75 -26.60 17.68
CA MET A 285 10.00 -25.47 17.10
C MET A 285 10.78 -24.83 15.95
N ILE A 286 10.17 -24.79 14.76
CA ILE A 286 10.72 -24.09 13.58
C ILE A 286 10.00 -22.76 13.39
N GLN A 287 10.60 -21.68 13.92
CA GLN A 287 10.10 -20.33 13.72
C GLN A 287 10.51 -19.82 12.35
N LYS A 288 9.54 -19.41 11.53
CA LYS A 288 9.79 -18.77 10.23
C LYS A 288 9.58 -17.27 10.30
N PHE A 289 10.41 -16.54 9.56
CA PHE A 289 10.53 -15.10 9.61
C PHE A 289 10.30 -14.46 8.24
N CYS A 290 9.71 -13.27 8.26
CA CYS A 290 9.63 -12.36 7.12
C CYS A 290 10.39 -11.09 7.52
N MET A 291 11.56 -10.87 6.92
CA MET A 291 12.46 -9.78 7.30
C MET A 291 12.50 -8.69 6.24
N LYS A 292 12.22 -7.45 6.65
CA LYS A 292 12.46 -6.24 5.86
C LYS A 292 13.85 -5.72 6.19
N THR A 293 14.80 -5.90 5.27
CA THR A 293 16.23 -5.62 5.49
C THR A 293 16.71 -4.29 4.90
N PHE A 294 15.90 -3.65 4.05
CA PHE A 294 16.17 -2.34 3.48
C PHE A 294 15.38 -1.26 4.21
N SER A 295 16.06 -0.24 4.74
CA SER A 295 15.45 0.81 5.55
C SER A 295 14.61 1.81 4.76
N TYR A 296 14.92 1.99 3.47
CA TYR A 296 14.30 2.95 2.55
C TYR A 296 13.00 2.47 1.88
N GLU A 297 12.71 1.16 1.94
CA GLU A 297 11.47 0.58 1.42
C GLU A 297 10.25 0.97 2.27
N GLY A 298 9.07 1.05 1.68
CA GLY A 298 7.85 1.44 2.37
C GLY A 298 7.88 2.90 2.85
N SER A 299 6.92 3.30 3.69
CA SER A 299 6.65 4.73 3.89
C SER A 299 6.07 5.14 5.23
N GLY A 300 6.40 6.38 5.62
CA GLY A 300 6.00 6.95 6.90
C GLY A 300 6.56 6.22 8.12
N ASN A 301 6.06 6.61 9.29
CA ASN A 301 6.41 5.99 10.57
C ASN A 301 5.37 4.94 10.94
N TRP A 302 5.79 3.96 11.75
CA TRP A 302 4.84 3.06 12.40
C TRP A 302 3.85 3.85 13.29
N PRO A 303 2.56 3.47 13.31
CA PRO A 303 1.56 4.08 14.20
C PRO A 303 1.92 3.94 15.69
N ARG A 304 1.32 4.79 16.53
CA ARG A 304 1.41 4.66 18.01
C ARG A 304 0.50 3.53 18.49
N GLY A 305 0.93 2.70 19.43
CA GLY A 305 0.14 1.55 19.88
C GLY A 305 0.79 0.69 20.98
N SER A 306 0.25 -0.51 21.18
CA SER A 306 0.77 -1.53 22.11
C SER A 306 0.98 -2.88 21.39
N TYR A 307 2.16 -3.05 20.79
CA TYR A 307 2.54 -4.24 20.01
C TYR A 307 4.07 -4.30 19.83
N CYS A 308 4.60 -5.47 19.47
CA CYS A 308 6.02 -5.63 19.12
C CYS A 308 6.24 -6.32 17.77
N ILE A 309 7.45 -6.14 17.25
CA ILE A 309 8.00 -6.74 16.04
C ILE A 309 9.42 -7.24 16.34
N PHE A 310 9.97 -8.10 15.49
CA PHE A 310 11.37 -8.51 15.60
C PHE A 310 12.30 -7.35 15.23
N GLN A 311 13.41 -7.19 15.95
CA GLN A 311 14.44 -6.23 15.59
C GLN A 311 15.21 -6.70 14.36
N LYS A 312 15.49 -5.76 13.44
CA LYS A 312 16.54 -5.93 12.43
C LYS A 312 17.38 -4.67 12.36
N TRP A 313 18.67 -4.80 12.63
CA TRP A 313 19.65 -3.73 12.84
C TRP A 313 19.30 -2.82 14.03
N SER A 314 18.47 -1.81 13.82
CA SER A 314 17.98 -0.90 14.85
C SER A 314 16.46 -0.83 14.83
N CYS A 315 15.86 -0.51 15.98
CA CYS A 315 14.42 -0.38 16.04
C CYS A 315 13.90 0.83 15.24
N PRO A 316 12.78 0.70 14.51
CA PRO A 316 12.15 1.83 13.84
C PRO A 316 11.75 2.95 14.80
N SER A 317 11.55 4.16 14.26
CA SER A 317 11.23 5.35 15.05
C SER A 317 10.01 5.13 15.97
N GLY A 318 10.16 5.48 17.25
CA GLY A 318 9.12 5.34 18.28
C GLY A 318 9.05 3.98 18.99
N PHE A 319 9.82 2.97 18.56
CA PHE A 319 9.96 1.72 19.29
C PHE A 319 11.07 1.77 20.34
N GLN A 320 10.93 0.94 21.36
CA GLN A 320 11.96 0.65 22.36
C GLN A 320 12.50 -0.77 22.15
N THR A 321 13.80 -0.95 22.33
CA THR A 321 14.45 -2.27 22.23
C THR A 321 14.24 -3.10 23.50
N GLY A 322 14.13 -4.41 23.31
CA GLY A 322 14.29 -5.42 24.36
C GLY A 322 14.74 -6.76 23.80
N SER A 323 14.78 -7.78 24.64
CA SER A 323 15.07 -9.16 24.25
C SER A 323 14.32 -10.15 25.13
N VAL A 324 14.01 -11.31 24.55
CA VAL A 324 13.70 -12.55 25.29
C VAL A 324 14.91 -13.48 25.10
N TYR A 325 15.28 -14.22 26.14
CA TYR A 325 16.36 -15.19 26.13
C TYR A 325 15.88 -16.50 26.73
N TRP A 326 15.95 -17.53 25.89
CA TRP A 326 15.68 -18.92 26.22
C TRP A 326 17.02 -19.59 26.53
N ASP A 327 17.10 -20.24 27.69
CA ASP A 327 18.15 -21.20 28.02
C ASP A 327 17.73 -22.56 27.39
N ASP A 328 18.27 -22.86 26.21
CA ASP A 328 17.92 -24.06 25.43
C ASP A 328 18.71 -25.28 25.96
N GLU A 329 18.43 -26.49 25.47
CA GLU A 329 19.04 -27.74 25.98
C GLU A 329 20.58 -27.72 25.90
N ASP A 330 21.25 -27.96 27.03
CA ASP A 330 22.71 -27.89 27.19
C ASP A 330 23.46 -29.09 26.54
N ASN A 331 22.77 -30.20 26.23
CA ASN A 331 23.37 -31.49 25.86
C ASN A 331 22.96 -31.98 24.46
N GLY A 332 23.76 -31.66 23.43
CA GLY A 332 23.54 -32.20 22.07
C GLY A 332 22.69 -31.32 21.15
N ASN A 333 22.53 -30.06 21.54
CA ASN A 333 21.82 -28.98 20.87
C ASN A 333 22.11 -28.83 19.35
N ASP A 334 21.08 -28.96 18.52
CA ASP A 334 21.09 -28.77 17.06
C ASP A 334 20.44 -27.43 16.63
N ASN A 335 20.48 -26.38 17.48
CA ASN A 335 20.00 -25.02 17.15
C ASN A 335 20.60 -24.53 15.81
N THR A 336 19.73 -24.18 14.86
CA THR A 336 20.17 -23.72 13.53
C THR A 336 19.33 -22.54 13.02
N VAL A 337 20.00 -21.60 12.34
CA VAL A 337 19.36 -20.48 11.63
C VAL A 337 19.73 -20.49 10.15
N SER A 338 18.79 -20.07 9.30
CA SER A 338 19.00 -19.97 7.85
C SER A 338 18.17 -18.85 7.22
N GLY A 339 18.59 -18.36 6.06
CA GLY A 339 17.95 -17.22 5.38
C GLY A 339 18.15 -15.89 6.12
N SER A 340 17.15 -15.02 6.09
CA SER A 340 17.13 -13.78 6.88
C SER A 340 16.35 -13.95 8.16
N TYR A 341 16.96 -13.59 9.29
CA TYR A 341 16.39 -13.77 10.63
C TYR A 341 16.56 -12.49 11.49
N PRO A 342 15.80 -12.36 12.60
CA PRO A 342 15.93 -11.27 13.56
C PRO A 342 17.35 -11.15 14.13
N ASP A 343 17.71 -9.96 14.58
CA ASP A 343 18.97 -9.84 15.32
C ASP A 343 18.86 -10.56 16.67
N GLY A 344 19.94 -11.23 17.06
CA GLY A 344 19.92 -12.15 18.20
C GLY A 344 21.21 -12.93 18.36
N VAL A 345 21.19 -13.87 19.29
CA VAL A 345 22.20 -14.92 19.48
C VAL A 345 21.48 -16.25 19.29
N TYR A 346 22.09 -17.15 18.52
CA TYR A 346 21.51 -18.43 18.10
C TYR A 346 22.60 -19.50 18.13
N ASN A 347 23.20 -19.69 19.30
CA ASN A 347 24.24 -20.70 19.54
C ASN A 347 23.66 -21.79 20.44
N THR A 348 24.37 -22.22 21.48
CA THR A 348 23.80 -23.10 22.52
C THR A 348 22.49 -22.53 23.05
N ASN A 349 22.40 -21.22 23.28
CA ASN A 349 21.18 -20.57 23.78
C ASN A 349 20.65 -19.53 22.80
N THR A 350 19.37 -19.23 22.93
CA THR A 350 18.63 -18.36 22.02
C THR A 350 18.33 -17.02 22.67
N ARG A 351 18.87 -15.92 22.12
CA ARG A 351 18.41 -14.54 22.43
C ARG A 351 17.81 -13.93 21.18
N ILE A 352 16.56 -13.44 21.24
CA ILE A 352 15.99 -12.63 20.14
C ILE A 352 15.82 -11.19 20.61
N TYR A 353 16.24 -10.23 19.79
CA TYR A 353 15.94 -8.82 20.01
C TYR A 353 14.59 -8.42 19.39
N PHE A 354 13.85 -7.60 20.12
CA PHE A 354 12.53 -7.10 19.77
C PHE A 354 12.48 -5.59 19.80
N CYS A 355 11.57 -5.06 19.01
CA CYS A 355 11.18 -3.66 19.04
C CYS A 355 9.72 -3.61 19.48
N CYS A 356 9.44 -2.96 20.62
CA CYS A 356 8.10 -2.81 21.17
C CYS A 356 7.62 -1.36 21.21
N ARG A 357 6.33 -1.14 20.95
CA ARG A 357 5.62 0.10 21.28
C ARG A 357 4.70 -0.11 22.47
N SER A 358 4.60 0.92 23.30
CA SER A 358 3.72 1.00 24.47
C SER A 358 3.11 2.41 24.63
N ASP A 359 3.14 3.20 23.56
CA ASP A 359 2.89 4.64 23.56
C ASP A 359 1.51 5.03 22.99
N GLY A 360 0.64 4.05 22.75
CA GLY A 360 -0.73 4.23 22.27
C GLY A 360 -1.72 3.23 22.87
N ASN A 361 -3.02 3.47 22.66
CA ASN A 361 -4.08 2.59 23.16
C ASN A 361 -4.34 1.45 22.15
N ARG A 362 -4.30 0.21 22.62
CA ARG A 362 -4.57 -0.99 21.82
C ARG A 362 -5.95 -0.99 21.15
N ARG A 363 -6.93 -0.28 21.71
CA ARG A 363 -8.30 -0.15 21.17
C ARG A 363 -8.50 1.05 20.24
N THR A 364 -7.42 1.73 19.87
CA THR A 364 -7.43 2.69 18.76
C THR A 364 -6.88 1.95 17.54
N PRO A 365 -7.71 1.62 16.53
CA PRO A 365 -7.25 0.87 15.37
C PRO A 365 -6.10 1.58 14.66
N ILE A 366 -4.99 0.87 14.45
CA ILE A 366 -3.87 1.37 13.66
C ILE A 366 -4.03 0.99 12.19
N LEU A 367 -3.51 1.82 11.30
CA LEU A 367 -3.53 1.56 9.86
C LEU A 367 -2.21 0.88 9.42
N LEU A 368 -2.33 -0.35 8.93
CA LEU A 368 -1.27 -1.18 8.36
C LEU A 368 -1.81 -1.90 7.10
N PRO A 369 -0.94 -2.46 6.23
CA PRO A 369 -1.37 -3.12 5.00
C PRO A 369 -2.33 -4.29 5.28
N SER A 370 -3.57 -4.21 4.79
CA SER A 370 -4.67 -5.11 5.17
C SER A 370 -5.05 -6.14 4.10
N ARG A 371 -4.16 -6.41 3.14
CA ARG A 371 -4.45 -7.29 1.97
C ARG A 371 -4.05 -8.75 2.14
N ARG A 372 -3.20 -9.06 3.14
CA ARG A 372 -2.81 -10.43 3.50
C ARG A 372 -2.69 -10.57 5.02
N PRO A 373 -2.84 -11.79 5.57
CA PRO A 373 -2.62 -12.02 6.97
C PRO A 373 -1.19 -11.70 7.42
N PHE A 374 -1.04 -11.28 8.68
CA PHE A 374 0.25 -11.04 9.31
C PHE A 374 0.17 -11.21 10.83
N TYR A 375 1.34 -11.34 11.46
CA TYR A 375 1.45 -11.33 12.92
C TYR A 375 2.07 -10.03 13.44
N LEU A 376 1.58 -9.58 14.59
CA LEU A 376 2.39 -8.77 15.53
C LEU A 376 2.46 -9.54 16.85
N PHE A 377 3.45 -9.21 17.67
CA PHE A 377 3.48 -9.67 19.06
C PHE A 377 2.56 -8.79 19.92
N ARG A 378 1.82 -9.42 20.83
CA ARG A 378 1.11 -8.72 21.91
C ARG A 378 2.17 -8.10 22.83
N GLN A 379 2.03 -6.85 23.23
CA GLN A 379 3.01 -6.17 24.08
C GLN A 379 2.62 -6.12 25.56
N SER A 380 1.33 -6.23 25.90
CA SER A 380 0.86 -6.14 27.29
C SER A 380 -0.21 -7.17 27.64
N SER A 381 -0.41 -7.39 28.94
CA SER A 381 -1.46 -8.27 29.48
C SER A 381 -2.89 -7.84 29.08
N TYR A 382 -3.09 -6.61 28.59
CA TYR A 382 -4.42 -6.09 28.26
C TYR A 382 -5.03 -6.65 26.98
N GLY A 383 -4.24 -7.23 26.08
CA GLY A 383 -4.69 -7.85 24.82
C GLY A 383 -3.98 -7.29 23.58
N CYS A 384 -4.39 -7.76 22.39
CA CYS A 384 -3.86 -7.30 21.12
C CYS A 384 -4.22 -5.85 20.75
N GLN A 385 -3.36 -5.24 19.95
CA GLN A 385 -3.64 -4.04 19.18
C GLN A 385 -4.76 -4.31 18.16
N GLU A 386 -5.64 -3.34 17.95
CA GLU A 386 -6.61 -3.37 16.85
C GLU A 386 -5.97 -2.79 15.58
N VAL A 387 -6.21 -3.42 14.43
CA VAL A 387 -5.75 -2.96 13.11
C VAL A 387 -6.98 -2.71 12.24
N LEU A 388 -7.01 -1.57 11.55
CA LEU A 388 -8.16 -1.20 10.70
C LEU A 388 -8.33 -2.23 9.56
N ASN A 389 -9.58 -2.58 9.26
CA ASN A 389 -9.97 -3.56 8.22
C ASN A 389 -9.41 -4.99 8.39
N MET A 390 -8.88 -5.32 9.57
CA MET A 390 -8.41 -6.66 9.92
C MET A 390 -9.13 -7.19 11.16
N ARG A 391 -9.44 -8.48 11.15
CA ARG A 391 -9.87 -9.22 12.33
C ARG A 391 -8.65 -9.78 13.04
N VAL A 392 -8.57 -9.60 14.36
CA VAL A 392 -7.50 -10.15 15.20
C VAL A 392 -7.92 -11.41 15.95
N THR A 393 -7.03 -12.39 16.02
CA THR A 393 -7.10 -13.59 16.87
C THR A 393 -5.91 -13.59 17.83
N GLU A 394 -6.18 -13.77 19.13
CA GLU A 394 -5.13 -13.93 20.15
C GLU A 394 -4.65 -15.38 20.19
N GLU A 395 -3.34 -15.56 20.01
CA GLU A 395 -2.66 -16.84 19.89
C GLU A 395 -1.45 -16.88 20.83
N TYR A 396 -0.94 -18.07 21.17
CA TYR A 396 0.26 -18.20 21.99
C TYR A 396 1.10 -19.41 21.60
N TYR A 397 2.39 -19.32 21.93
CA TYR A 397 3.29 -20.46 22.02
C TYR A 397 3.97 -20.45 23.39
N LEU A 398 3.98 -21.60 24.06
CA LEU A 398 4.73 -21.91 25.28
C LEU A 398 5.86 -22.84 24.87
N TRP A 399 7.09 -22.39 25.13
CA TRP A 399 8.27 -23.25 25.10
C TRP A 399 8.36 -24.04 26.42
N ASP A 400 8.91 -25.25 26.35
CA ASP A 400 9.35 -26.06 27.48
C ASP A 400 10.86 -25.91 27.49
N ASP A 401 11.35 -25.01 28.33
CA ASP A 401 12.76 -24.58 28.37
C ASP A 401 13.51 -25.38 29.47
N GLU A 402 14.85 -25.26 29.57
CA GLU A 402 15.69 -26.18 30.37
C GLU A 402 15.17 -26.38 31.81
N ASN A 403 15.12 -27.64 32.27
CA ASN A 403 14.54 -27.99 33.56
C ASN A 403 15.49 -27.80 34.76
N SER A 404 16.78 -27.57 34.52
CA SER A 404 17.84 -27.45 35.53
C SER A 404 18.84 -26.32 35.24
N TYR A 405 19.04 -25.42 36.22
CA TYR A 405 19.91 -24.23 36.11
C TYR A 405 19.53 -23.15 35.08
N ASN A 406 18.33 -23.25 34.49
CA ASN A 406 17.74 -22.27 33.57
C ASN A 406 17.89 -20.80 34.02
N ASP A 407 18.52 -20.01 33.14
CA ASP A 407 18.75 -18.56 33.21
C ASP A 407 17.84 -17.74 32.23
N ASP A 408 16.62 -18.23 31.96
CA ASP A 408 15.60 -17.55 31.12
C ASP A 408 15.41 -16.10 31.54
N THR A 409 15.61 -15.17 30.61
CA THR A 409 15.67 -13.74 30.94
C THR A 409 15.05 -12.81 29.90
N ASN A 410 14.12 -11.99 30.39
CA ASN A 410 13.59 -10.84 29.67
C ASN A 410 14.40 -9.56 29.97
N TRP A 411 14.64 -8.73 28.96
CA TRP A 411 15.29 -7.43 29.11
C TRP A 411 14.63 -6.35 28.25
N GLY A 412 14.60 -5.11 28.74
CA GLY A 412 14.10 -3.96 27.98
C GLY A 412 12.61 -4.06 27.65
N SER A 413 12.23 -3.63 26.44
CA SER A 413 10.85 -3.66 25.96
C SER A 413 10.65 -4.88 25.05
N HIS A 414 9.97 -5.91 25.56
CA HIS A 414 9.80 -7.21 24.92
C HIS A 414 8.30 -7.59 24.76
N PRO A 415 7.96 -8.61 23.94
CA PRO A 415 6.61 -9.16 23.86
C PRO A 415 6.02 -9.53 25.23
N TYR A 416 4.70 -9.51 25.34
CA TYR A 416 4.02 -9.99 26.53
C TYR A 416 4.29 -11.47 26.72
N ASP A 417 5.07 -11.73 27.75
CA ASP A 417 5.40 -13.05 28.25
C ASP A 417 4.54 -13.34 29.48
N SER A 418 3.86 -14.48 29.47
CA SER A 418 3.08 -14.97 30.60
C SER A 418 3.56 -16.35 31.07
N GLY A 419 4.85 -16.64 30.87
CA GLY A 419 5.53 -17.81 31.40
C GLY A 419 5.66 -17.80 32.93
N ASP A 420 6.17 -18.88 33.50
CA ASP A 420 6.35 -19.04 34.94
C ASP A 420 7.81 -18.82 35.43
N GLY A 421 8.67 -18.32 34.54
CA GLY A 421 10.07 -17.97 34.84
C GLY A 421 11.05 -19.14 34.71
N ARG A 422 10.61 -20.24 34.10
CA ARG A 422 11.43 -21.37 33.61
C ARG A 422 11.04 -21.81 32.19
N ASN A 423 10.14 -21.04 31.60
CA ASN A 423 9.44 -21.33 30.36
C ASN A 423 8.96 -19.99 29.84
N HIS A 424 9.21 -19.69 28.58
CA HIS A 424 8.61 -18.51 27.95
C HIS A 424 7.24 -18.82 27.36
N LYS A 425 6.25 -17.95 27.61
CA LYS A 425 4.93 -18.00 26.96
C LYS A 425 4.61 -16.71 26.25
N LEU A 426 5.05 -16.61 24.99
CA LEU A 426 4.83 -15.41 24.18
C LEU A 426 3.48 -15.44 23.47
N TRP A 427 2.86 -14.26 23.42
CA TRP A 427 1.55 -14.05 22.82
C TRP A 427 1.62 -13.34 21.47
N TYR A 428 0.86 -13.86 20.53
CA TYR A 428 0.78 -13.44 19.14
C TYR A 428 -0.60 -12.86 18.84
N CYS A 429 -0.61 -11.89 17.93
CA CYS A 429 -1.82 -11.29 17.37
C CYS A 429 -1.85 -11.65 15.88
N TYR A 430 -2.64 -12.65 15.51
CA TYR A 430 -2.87 -12.99 14.10
C TYR A 430 -3.92 -12.03 13.54
N TYR A 431 -3.54 -11.26 12.53
CA TYR A 431 -4.46 -10.39 11.80
C TYR A 431 -4.77 -11.03 10.46
N GLN A 432 -6.06 -11.12 10.12
CA GLN A 432 -6.53 -11.52 8.80
C GLN A 432 -7.48 -10.46 8.22
N PRO A 433 -7.56 -10.31 6.88
CA PRO A 433 -8.54 -9.42 6.26
C PRO A 433 -9.98 -9.78 6.66
N ASN A 434 -10.84 -8.76 6.74
CA ASN A 434 -12.28 -8.90 7.01
C ASN A 434 -13.07 -9.55 5.87
#